data_AF-A0A6B1BVT1-F1
#
_entry.id   AF-A0A6B1BVT1-F1
#
_cell.length_a   1.000
_cell.length_b   1.000
_cell.length_c   1.000
_cell.angle_alpha   90.00
_cell.angle_beta   90.00
_cell.angle_gamma   90.00
#
_symmetry.space_group_name_H-M   'P 1'
#
loop_
_entity.id
_entity.type
_entity.pdbx_description
1 polymer ?
#
loop_
_entity_poly.entity_id
_entity_poly.type
_entity_poly.pdbx_seq_one_letter_code
_entity_poly.pdbx_strand_id
1 'polypeptide(L)'
;MLLINDHEKIITVYEKTTSYLQDNPNLLRELGIHVFSFHELLDLIPHYNDSHESGNFFPFSEAYAELENSTELSKQGFYRHALFSLRNTLELVVIGLYFDREDQARKEIRSWFISNNSTPHFKQTLDKLLQLPNFTIFSTKRPIRKEARQLYEKLSDFVHIKGYKYSSIGQSKSNFNTFGEQAFLRNIRLLKQIVHCCIKLVLLKYPIGVQELPLWEKFGFDIPVGGFLQSPDDVLRVLPSSDVRLLREISNNNSYVQEISEAIHNMPDLTEEEIDLQRQRWRQMYKVRTQH
;
A
#
# COMPACT_ATOMS: atom_id res chain seq x y z
N MET A 1 40.02 -9.24 2.49
CA MET A 1 38.90 -9.74 1.65
C MET A 1 38.29 -8.53 0.96
N LEU A 2 38.39 -8.42 -0.36
CA LEU A 2 37.82 -7.31 -1.12
C LEU A 2 36.36 -7.63 -1.48
N LEU A 3 35.40 -7.01 -0.82
CA LEU A 3 34.00 -7.05 -1.23
C LEU A 3 33.83 -6.12 -2.44
N ILE A 4 33.29 -6.65 -3.54
CA ILE A 4 33.09 -5.87 -4.78
C ILE A 4 32.10 -4.73 -4.53
N ASN A 5 31.01 -5.01 -3.82
CA ASN A 5 30.07 -4.03 -3.29
C ASN A 5 30.35 -3.84 -1.80
N ASP A 6 31.08 -2.79 -1.46
CA ASP A 6 31.28 -2.34 -0.09
C ASP A 6 30.32 -1.19 0.24
N HIS A 7 30.36 -0.75 1.49
CA HIS A 7 29.50 0.31 1.98
C HIS A 7 29.76 1.67 1.31
N GLU A 8 31.03 2.01 1.02
CA GLU A 8 31.41 3.28 0.40
C GLU A 8 30.82 3.44 -1.01
N LYS A 9 30.82 2.35 -1.80
CA LYS A 9 30.16 2.35 -3.11
C LYS A 9 28.66 2.55 -2.99
N ILE A 10 28.02 1.95 -1.98
CA ILE A 10 26.58 2.11 -1.75
C ILE A 10 26.25 3.57 -1.40
N ILE A 11 27.04 4.20 -0.52
CA ILE A 11 26.91 5.63 -0.20
C ILE A 11 27.05 6.48 -1.46
N THR A 12 28.10 6.24 -2.26
CA THR A 12 28.34 6.98 -3.50
C THR A 12 27.16 6.88 -4.47
N VAL A 13 26.52 5.71 -4.57
CA VAL A 13 25.34 5.52 -5.42
C VAL A 13 24.13 6.27 -4.84
N TYR A 14 23.93 6.22 -3.52
CA TYR A 14 22.85 6.94 -2.85
C TYR A 14 22.97 8.46 -3.04
N GLU A 15 24.16 9.03 -2.88
CA GLU A 15 24.44 10.45 -3.12
C GLU A 15 24.14 10.85 -4.56
N LYS A 16 24.58 10.04 -5.54
CA LYS A 16 24.27 10.27 -6.96
C LYS A 16 22.78 10.22 -7.24
N THR A 17 22.07 9.24 -6.69
CA THR A 17 20.61 9.19 -6.85
C THR A 17 19.92 10.37 -6.18
N THR A 18 20.42 10.82 -5.02
CA THR A 18 19.87 11.97 -4.30
C THR A 18 20.08 13.26 -5.09
N SER A 19 21.28 13.50 -5.62
CA SER A 19 21.56 14.62 -6.52
C SER A 19 20.64 14.59 -7.74
N TYR A 20 20.47 13.41 -8.37
CA TYR A 20 19.56 13.25 -9.50
C TYR A 20 18.10 13.61 -9.13
N LEU A 21 17.62 13.21 -7.96
CA LEU A 21 16.27 13.56 -7.49
C LEU A 21 16.13 15.06 -7.17
N GLN A 22 17.17 15.70 -6.64
CA GLN A 22 17.20 17.14 -6.40
C GLN A 22 17.15 17.93 -7.71
N ASP A 23 17.86 17.47 -8.73
CA ASP A 23 17.83 18.04 -10.09
C ASP A 23 16.49 17.77 -10.80
N ASN A 24 15.70 16.80 -10.32
CA ASN A 24 14.41 16.39 -10.88
C ASN A 24 13.29 16.45 -9.82
N PRO A 25 12.94 17.64 -9.29
CA PRO A 25 12.03 17.78 -8.15
C PRO A 25 10.62 17.23 -8.43
N ASN A 26 10.17 17.24 -9.68
CA ASN A 26 8.90 16.64 -10.06
C ASN A 26 8.91 15.11 -9.87
N LEU A 27 10.01 14.44 -10.21
CA LEU A 27 10.16 12.99 -10.03
C LEU A 27 10.20 12.63 -8.53
N LEU A 28 10.92 13.42 -7.73
CA LEU A 28 10.96 13.26 -6.28
C LEU A 28 9.56 13.42 -5.66
N ARG A 29 8.83 14.47 -6.06
CA ARG A 29 7.45 14.71 -5.63
C ARG A 29 6.52 13.57 -6.04
N GLU A 30 6.59 13.12 -7.29
CA GLU A 30 5.79 12.00 -7.76
C GLU A 30 6.06 10.73 -6.95
N LEU A 31 7.33 10.39 -6.71
CA LEU A 31 7.71 9.24 -5.90
C LEU A 31 7.12 9.34 -4.48
N GLY A 32 7.32 10.49 -3.82
CA GLY A 32 6.81 10.74 -2.47
C GLY A 32 5.28 10.64 -2.41
N ILE A 33 4.58 11.22 -3.38
CA ILE A 33 3.11 11.14 -3.47
C ILE A 33 2.64 9.69 -3.59
N HIS A 34 3.28 8.84 -4.41
CA HIS A 34 2.83 7.45 -4.57
C HIS A 34 3.09 6.60 -3.33
N VAL A 35 4.24 6.77 -2.68
CA VAL A 35 4.53 6.07 -1.42
C VAL A 35 3.56 6.50 -0.33
N PHE A 36 3.31 7.81 -0.20
CA PHE A 36 2.34 8.35 0.75
C PHE A 36 0.91 7.89 0.46
N SER A 37 0.44 7.96 -0.80
CA SER A 37 -0.89 7.46 -1.16
C SER A 37 -1.09 5.97 -0.85
N PHE A 38 -0.02 5.16 -0.85
CA PHE A 38 -0.10 3.78 -0.40
C PHE A 38 -0.14 3.70 1.13
N HIS A 39 0.69 4.47 1.84
CA HIS A 39 0.69 4.57 3.30
C HIS A 39 -0.72 4.85 3.84
N GLU A 40 -1.41 5.84 3.26
CA GLU A 40 -2.76 6.22 3.70
C GLU A 40 -3.77 5.06 3.59
N LEU A 41 -3.55 4.06 2.73
CA LEU A 41 -4.42 2.88 2.66
C LEU A 41 -4.45 2.08 3.97
N LEU A 42 -3.40 2.20 4.80
CA LEU A 42 -3.30 1.47 6.06
C LEU A 42 -4.45 1.86 7.00
N ASP A 43 -4.87 3.13 7.01
CA ASP A 43 -6.00 3.62 7.82
C ASP A 43 -7.35 3.04 7.39
N LEU A 44 -7.45 2.56 6.14
CA LEU A 44 -8.65 1.90 5.65
C LEU A 44 -8.77 0.45 6.12
N ILE A 45 -7.67 -0.19 6.50
CA ILE A 45 -7.67 -1.60 6.88
C ILE A 45 -8.27 -1.74 8.29
N PRO A 46 -9.30 -2.56 8.50
CA PRO A 46 -9.88 -2.72 9.84
C PRO A 46 -8.88 -3.25 10.85
N HIS A 47 -8.72 -2.53 11.96
CA HIS A 47 -7.98 -2.98 13.13
C HIS A 47 -8.92 -3.63 14.12
N TYR A 48 -8.44 -4.66 14.81
CA TYR A 48 -9.15 -5.24 15.94
C TYR A 48 -8.37 -4.92 17.21
N ASN A 49 -9.00 -4.19 18.13
CA ASN A 49 -8.38 -3.57 19.32
C ASN A 49 -7.75 -4.55 20.32
N ASP A 50 -7.86 -5.86 20.12
CA ASP A 50 -7.49 -6.85 21.14
C ASP A 50 -6.03 -7.33 21.08
N SER A 51 -5.23 -6.97 20.07
CA SER A 51 -3.77 -7.23 20.08
C SER A 51 -3.04 -6.65 18.85
N HIS A 52 -1.71 -6.59 18.93
CA HIS A 52 -0.81 -6.51 17.77
C HIS A 52 -1.03 -7.64 16.73
N GLU A 53 -1.90 -8.63 17.03
CA GLU A 53 -2.35 -9.70 16.15
C GLU A 53 -3.65 -9.33 15.40
N SER A 54 -3.91 -8.04 15.13
CA SER A 54 -4.98 -7.64 14.20
C SER A 54 -4.62 -8.15 12.82
N GLY A 55 -4.87 -9.43 12.57
CA GLY A 55 -4.18 -10.15 11.51
C GLY A 55 -4.44 -9.54 10.15
N ASN A 56 -5.58 -8.89 9.94
CA ASN A 56 -5.93 -8.17 8.73
C ASN A 56 -4.91 -7.08 8.38
N PHE A 57 -4.42 -6.35 9.38
CA PHE A 57 -3.51 -5.23 9.19
C PHE A 57 -2.09 -5.69 8.83
N PHE A 58 -1.62 -6.80 9.41
CA PHE A 58 -0.24 -7.24 9.30
C PHE A 58 0.27 -7.43 7.85
N PRO A 59 -0.45 -8.09 6.93
CA PRO A 59 -0.04 -8.15 5.53
C PRO A 59 0.11 -6.78 4.87
N PHE A 60 -0.74 -5.80 5.22
CA PHE A 60 -0.66 -4.47 4.62
C PHE A 60 0.49 -3.65 5.20
N SER A 61 0.76 -3.76 6.51
CA SER A 61 1.95 -3.12 7.11
C SER A 61 3.23 -3.69 6.52
N GLU A 62 3.33 -5.01 6.34
CA GLU A 62 4.48 -5.64 5.66
C GLU A 62 4.54 -5.23 4.18
N ALA A 63 3.40 -5.09 3.50
CA ALA A 63 3.37 -4.61 2.12
C ALA A 63 3.91 -3.18 1.99
N TYR A 64 3.57 -2.31 2.95
CA TYR A 64 4.10 -0.94 3.03
C TYR A 64 5.61 -0.94 3.31
N ALA A 65 6.07 -1.74 4.27
CA ALA A 65 7.49 -1.90 4.55
C ALA A 65 8.28 -2.36 3.30
N GLU A 66 7.72 -3.30 2.52
CA GLU A 66 8.32 -3.73 1.24
C GLU A 66 8.30 -2.62 0.17
N LEU A 67 7.28 -1.77 0.14
CA LEU A 67 7.25 -0.62 -0.77
C LEU A 67 8.33 0.42 -0.42
N GLU A 68 8.53 0.69 0.86
CA GLU A 68 9.61 1.55 1.36
C GLU A 68 10.98 0.94 1.08
N ASN A 69 11.17 -0.35 1.38
CA ASN A 69 12.40 -1.08 1.06
C ASN A 69 12.71 -1.04 -0.43
N SER A 70 11.69 -1.21 -1.29
CA SER A 70 11.89 -1.06 -2.74
C SER A 70 12.45 0.30 -3.10
N THR A 71 11.87 1.35 -2.52
CA THR A 71 12.28 2.74 -2.75
C THR A 71 13.73 2.94 -2.31
N GLU A 72 14.09 2.54 -1.10
CA GLU A 72 15.44 2.73 -0.56
C GLU A 72 16.50 1.86 -1.28
N LEU A 73 16.19 0.60 -1.57
CA LEU A 73 17.07 -0.28 -2.34
C LEU A 73 17.32 0.29 -3.76
N SER A 74 16.31 0.91 -4.37
CA SER A 74 16.46 1.52 -5.69
C SER A 74 17.40 2.73 -5.64
N LYS A 75 17.35 3.55 -4.58
CA LYS A 75 18.26 4.70 -4.37
C LYS A 75 19.71 4.26 -4.17
N GLN A 76 19.92 3.10 -3.59
CA GLN A 76 21.22 2.48 -3.35
C GLN A 76 21.78 1.68 -4.55
N GLY A 77 21.06 1.66 -5.68
CA GLY A 77 21.47 0.94 -6.89
C GLY A 77 21.21 -0.56 -6.86
N PHE A 78 20.54 -1.09 -5.83
CA PHE A 78 20.09 -2.47 -5.75
C PHE A 78 18.81 -2.70 -6.56
N TYR A 79 18.79 -2.24 -7.82
CA TYR A 79 17.61 -2.20 -8.68
C TYR A 79 16.88 -3.53 -8.82
N ARG A 80 17.61 -4.65 -8.82
CA ARG A 80 16.98 -5.97 -8.87
C ARG A 80 16.21 -6.27 -7.58
N HIS A 81 16.82 -6.06 -6.42
CA HIS A 81 16.19 -6.33 -5.12
C HIS A 81 15.03 -5.36 -4.86
N ALA A 82 15.14 -4.11 -5.32
CA ALA A 82 14.03 -3.17 -5.30
C ALA A 82 12.78 -3.72 -6.02
N LEU A 83 12.96 -4.39 -7.17
CA LEU A 83 11.86 -5.04 -7.90
C LEU A 83 11.35 -6.32 -7.22
N PHE A 84 12.15 -6.96 -6.37
CA PHE A 84 11.71 -8.11 -5.58
C PHE A 84 10.75 -7.63 -4.51
N SER A 85 11.13 -6.58 -3.78
CA SER A 85 10.28 -5.94 -2.78
C SER A 85 8.96 -5.43 -3.38
N LEU A 86 8.95 -4.84 -4.59
CA LEU A 86 7.68 -4.47 -5.26
C LEU A 86 6.76 -5.68 -5.53
N ARG A 87 7.32 -6.85 -5.84
CA ARG A 87 6.52 -8.05 -6.04
C ARG A 87 5.90 -8.49 -4.73
N ASN A 88 6.69 -8.46 -3.65
CA ASN A 88 6.22 -8.77 -2.30
C ASN A 88 5.11 -7.81 -1.86
N THR A 89 5.23 -6.50 -2.13
CA THR A 89 4.16 -5.52 -1.88
C THR A 89 2.83 -5.95 -2.53
N LEU A 90 2.84 -6.31 -3.82
CA LEU A 90 1.63 -6.75 -4.51
C LEU A 90 1.09 -8.09 -3.95
N GLU A 91 1.97 -9.04 -3.67
CA GLU A 91 1.60 -10.34 -3.10
C GLU A 91 0.94 -10.19 -1.73
N LEU A 92 1.54 -9.40 -0.84
CA LEU A 92 1.05 -9.18 0.51
C LEU A 92 -0.29 -8.45 0.53
N VAL A 93 -0.49 -7.45 -0.34
CA VAL A 93 -1.80 -6.80 -0.52
C VAL A 93 -2.86 -7.83 -0.95
N VAL A 94 -2.55 -8.66 -1.95
CA VAL A 94 -3.49 -9.69 -2.43
C VAL A 94 -3.76 -10.75 -1.36
N ILE A 95 -2.77 -11.14 -0.58
CA ILE A 95 -2.93 -12.08 0.54
C ILE A 95 -3.81 -11.46 1.65
N GLY A 96 -3.53 -10.22 2.04
CA GLY A 96 -4.29 -9.51 3.07
C GLY A 96 -5.76 -9.39 2.70
N LEU A 97 -6.05 -8.96 1.47
CA LEU A 97 -7.43 -8.88 0.98
C LEU A 97 -8.10 -10.25 0.93
N TYR A 98 -7.37 -11.30 0.57
CA TYR A 98 -7.93 -12.65 0.44
C TYR A 98 -8.35 -13.27 1.75
N PHE A 99 -7.56 -13.07 2.81
CA PHE A 99 -7.95 -13.51 4.14
C PHE A 99 -9.19 -12.75 4.62
N ASP A 100 -9.38 -11.51 4.18
CA ASP A 100 -10.57 -10.71 4.49
C ASP A 100 -11.74 -10.86 3.52
N ARG A 101 -11.66 -11.77 2.54
CA ARG A 101 -12.69 -11.90 1.48
C ARG A 101 -14.11 -12.17 2.00
N GLU A 102 -14.23 -12.85 3.14
CA GLU A 102 -15.49 -13.27 3.77
C GLU A 102 -15.76 -12.52 5.08
N ASP A 103 -15.00 -11.45 5.37
CA ASP A 103 -15.04 -10.68 6.62
C ASP A 103 -14.81 -11.55 7.89
N GLN A 104 -14.27 -12.76 7.72
CA GLN A 104 -13.91 -13.72 8.78
C GLN A 104 -12.40 -13.83 9.02
N ALA A 105 -11.66 -12.84 8.57
CA ALA A 105 -10.20 -12.89 8.48
C ALA A 105 -9.51 -13.35 9.76
N ARG A 106 -10.02 -12.96 10.94
CA ARG A 106 -9.45 -13.33 12.26
C ARG A 106 -9.11 -14.81 12.42
N LYS A 107 -9.91 -15.73 11.83
CA LYS A 107 -9.66 -17.18 11.97
C LYS A 107 -8.61 -17.70 11.00
N GLU A 108 -8.71 -17.34 9.72
CA GLU A 108 -7.80 -17.84 8.68
C GLU A 108 -6.40 -17.20 8.80
N ILE A 109 -6.35 -15.90 9.09
CA ILE A 109 -5.10 -15.14 9.13
C ILE A 109 -4.25 -15.48 10.34
N ARG A 110 -4.85 -15.80 11.49
CA ARG A 110 -4.10 -16.07 12.72
C ARG A 110 -3.19 -17.26 12.56
N SER A 111 -3.68 -18.34 11.95
CA SER A 111 -2.89 -19.55 11.69
C SER A 111 -1.75 -19.29 10.71
N TRP A 112 -1.93 -18.38 9.74
CA TRP A 112 -0.85 -17.96 8.85
C TRP A 112 0.16 -17.05 9.57
N PHE A 113 -0.31 -16.10 10.36
CA PHE A 113 0.50 -15.17 11.16
C PHE A 113 1.45 -15.90 12.13
N ILE A 114 0.95 -16.92 12.83
CA ILE A 114 1.78 -17.77 13.72
C ILE A 114 2.54 -18.88 12.96
N SER A 115 2.59 -18.82 11.62
CA SER A 115 3.32 -19.76 10.75
C SER A 115 2.86 -21.23 10.78
N ASN A 116 1.62 -21.50 11.17
CA ASN A 116 1.04 -22.85 11.15
C ASN A 116 0.54 -23.26 9.75
N ASN A 117 0.15 -22.28 8.92
CA ASN A 117 -0.34 -22.52 7.56
C ASN A 117 0.63 -22.00 6.50
N SER A 118 0.68 -22.68 5.35
CA SER A 118 1.42 -22.20 4.18
C SER A 118 0.78 -20.94 3.58
N THR A 119 1.60 -20.07 3.00
CA THR A 119 1.14 -18.89 2.26
C THR A 119 0.35 -19.30 1.01
N PRO A 120 -0.86 -18.76 0.79
CA PRO A 120 -1.67 -19.12 -0.37
C PRO A 120 -1.05 -18.60 -1.68
N HIS A 121 -1.20 -19.35 -2.76
CA HIS A 121 -0.60 -19.02 -4.05
C HIS A 121 -1.25 -17.79 -4.69
N PHE A 122 -0.45 -16.77 -5.02
CA PHE A 122 -0.89 -15.49 -5.60
C PHE A 122 -1.99 -15.60 -6.67
N LYS A 123 -1.81 -16.45 -7.69
CA LYS A 123 -2.78 -16.57 -8.80
C LYS A 123 -4.15 -17.07 -8.31
N GLN A 124 -4.16 -18.06 -7.42
CA GLN A 124 -5.39 -18.62 -6.86
C GLN A 124 -6.09 -17.60 -5.94
N THR A 125 -5.30 -16.94 -5.09
CA THR A 125 -5.72 -15.87 -4.19
C THR A 125 -6.37 -14.73 -4.95
N LEU A 126 -5.70 -14.21 -5.98
CA LEU A 126 -6.22 -13.16 -6.85
C LEU A 126 -7.50 -13.58 -7.58
N ASP A 127 -7.57 -14.81 -8.09
CA ASP A 127 -8.76 -15.28 -8.80
C ASP A 127 -9.99 -15.37 -7.91
N LYS A 128 -9.83 -15.77 -6.65
CA LYS A 128 -10.92 -15.78 -5.67
C LYS A 128 -11.36 -14.36 -5.31
N LEU A 129 -10.42 -13.43 -5.12
CA LEU A 129 -10.73 -12.02 -4.87
C LEU A 129 -11.53 -11.38 -6.01
N LEU A 130 -11.17 -11.68 -7.25
CA LEU A 130 -11.82 -11.11 -8.42
C LEU A 130 -13.26 -11.60 -8.65
N GLN A 131 -13.72 -12.60 -7.87
CA GLN A 131 -15.11 -13.06 -7.89
C GLN A 131 -16.02 -12.22 -7.00
N LEU A 132 -15.47 -11.35 -6.14
CA LEU A 132 -16.27 -10.49 -5.27
C LEU A 132 -17.09 -9.47 -6.09
N PRO A 133 -18.26 -9.02 -5.60
CA PRO A 133 -19.18 -8.20 -6.39
C PRO A 133 -18.56 -6.92 -6.98
N ASN A 134 -17.87 -6.12 -6.15
CA ASN A 134 -17.24 -4.87 -6.58
C ASN A 134 -16.15 -5.12 -7.63
N PHE A 135 -15.35 -6.17 -7.46
CA PHE A 135 -14.31 -6.55 -8.41
C PHE A 135 -14.91 -7.00 -9.73
N THR A 136 -16.03 -7.73 -9.70
CA THR A 136 -16.76 -8.16 -10.89
C THR A 136 -17.27 -6.95 -11.67
N ILE A 137 -17.93 -6.00 -10.99
CA ILE A 137 -18.43 -4.76 -11.60
C ILE A 137 -17.27 -3.98 -12.24
N PHE A 138 -16.18 -3.75 -11.49
CA PHE A 138 -15.02 -3.04 -12.01
C PHE A 138 -14.40 -3.75 -13.23
N SER A 139 -14.32 -5.08 -13.18
CA SER A 139 -13.74 -5.90 -14.24
C SER A 139 -14.50 -5.85 -15.56
N THR A 140 -15.79 -5.49 -15.55
CA THR A 140 -16.56 -5.29 -16.80
C THR A 140 -16.08 -4.09 -17.61
N LYS A 141 -15.57 -3.05 -16.93
CA LYS A 141 -15.14 -1.78 -17.54
C LYS A 141 -13.62 -1.62 -17.58
N ARG A 142 -12.87 -2.38 -16.77
CA ARG A 142 -11.41 -2.26 -16.61
C ARG A 142 -10.72 -3.62 -16.50
N PRO A 143 -9.53 -3.81 -17.09
CA PRO A 143 -8.88 -5.11 -17.15
C PRO A 143 -8.04 -5.42 -15.88
N ILE A 144 -8.56 -5.21 -14.67
CA ILE A 144 -7.79 -5.31 -13.41
C ILE A 144 -7.13 -6.67 -13.20
N ARG A 145 -7.79 -7.77 -13.61
CA ARG A 145 -7.20 -9.12 -13.61
C ARG A 145 -5.92 -9.19 -14.44
N LYS A 146 -5.98 -8.66 -15.66
CA LYS A 146 -4.86 -8.68 -16.61
C LYS A 146 -3.74 -7.79 -16.09
N GLU A 147 -4.08 -6.61 -15.58
CA GLU A 147 -3.14 -5.67 -14.98
C GLU A 147 -2.33 -6.30 -13.84
N ALA A 148 -3.02 -6.81 -12.81
CA ALA A 148 -2.37 -7.41 -11.64
C ALA A 148 -1.48 -8.62 -12.03
N ARG A 149 -1.98 -9.50 -12.91
CA ARG A 149 -1.20 -10.66 -13.38
C ARG A 149 0.02 -10.26 -14.20
N GLN A 150 -0.12 -9.30 -15.11
CA GLN A 150 1.00 -8.83 -15.94
C GLN A 150 2.08 -8.14 -15.10
N LEU A 151 1.69 -7.36 -14.08
CA LEU A 151 2.63 -6.76 -13.15
C LEU A 151 3.39 -7.83 -12.35
N TYR A 152 2.66 -8.80 -11.79
CA TYR A 152 3.24 -9.92 -11.07
C TYR A 152 4.24 -10.71 -11.93
N GLU A 153 3.85 -11.09 -13.15
CA GLU A 153 4.69 -11.88 -14.07
C GLU A 153 5.93 -11.09 -14.50
N LYS A 154 5.76 -9.79 -14.80
CA LYS A 154 6.87 -8.91 -15.16
C LYS A 154 7.87 -8.74 -14.02
N LEU A 155 7.43 -8.64 -12.78
CA LEU A 155 8.33 -8.60 -11.62
C LEU A 155 8.97 -9.96 -11.35
N SER A 156 8.24 -11.06 -11.59
CA SER A 156 8.76 -12.43 -11.46
C SER A 156 9.93 -12.70 -12.43
N ASP A 157 9.93 -12.09 -13.61
CA ASP A 157 11.08 -12.15 -14.53
C ASP A 157 12.37 -11.60 -13.90
N PHE A 158 12.28 -10.60 -13.01
CA PHE A 158 13.42 -10.09 -12.23
C PHE A 158 13.78 -11.03 -11.08
N VAL A 159 12.79 -11.50 -10.32
CA VAL A 159 12.98 -12.46 -9.21
C VAL A 159 13.74 -13.69 -9.66
N HIS A 160 13.31 -14.30 -10.76
CA HIS A 160 13.88 -15.52 -11.28
C HIS A 160 15.00 -15.30 -12.30
N ILE A 161 15.42 -14.05 -12.53
CA ILE A 161 16.52 -13.68 -13.42
C ILE A 161 16.34 -14.32 -14.81
N LYS A 162 15.28 -13.93 -15.51
CA LYS A 162 14.95 -14.44 -16.85
C LYS A 162 15.89 -13.88 -17.93
N GLY A 163 17.15 -14.28 -17.88
CA GLY A 163 18.22 -13.83 -18.77
C GLY A 163 18.89 -12.52 -18.35
N TYR A 164 19.94 -12.15 -19.08
CA TYR A 164 20.85 -11.05 -18.73
C TYR A 164 20.12 -9.74 -18.43
N LYS A 165 19.14 -9.37 -19.24
CA LYS A 165 18.33 -8.14 -19.08
C LYS A 165 17.72 -7.98 -17.70
N TYR A 166 17.39 -9.06 -17.01
CA TYR A 166 16.71 -9.04 -15.70
C TYR A 166 17.66 -9.28 -14.52
N SER A 167 18.94 -9.55 -14.80
CA SER A 167 19.99 -9.70 -13.77
C SER A 167 20.44 -8.36 -13.21
N SER A 168 21.06 -8.36 -12.02
CA SER A 168 21.63 -7.13 -11.42
C SER A 168 22.62 -6.45 -12.38
N ILE A 169 23.47 -7.23 -13.06
CA ILE A 169 24.45 -6.72 -14.04
C ILE A 169 23.73 -6.12 -15.24
N GLY A 170 22.66 -6.74 -15.74
CA GLY A 170 21.88 -6.17 -16.85
C GLY A 170 21.10 -4.91 -16.45
N GLN A 171 20.77 -4.74 -15.16
CA GLN A 171 20.15 -3.52 -14.64
C GLN A 171 21.16 -2.37 -14.56
N SER A 172 22.33 -2.60 -13.94
CA SER A 172 23.36 -1.58 -13.72
C SER A 172 24.29 -1.37 -14.91
N LYS A 173 24.36 -2.35 -15.83
CA LYS A 173 25.42 -2.48 -16.85
C LYS A 173 26.84 -2.46 -16.25
N SER A 174 26.97 -2.90 -15.00
CA SER A 174 28.22 -2.91 -14.24
C SER A 174 28.32 -4.16 -13.38
N ASN A 175 29.56 -4.56 -13.06
CA ASN A 175 29.85 -5.68 -12.14
C ASN A 175 29.77 -5.26 -10.66
N PHE A 176 29.52 -3.98 -10.38
CA PHE A 176 29.32 -3.44 -9.04
C PHE A 176 28.14 -2.45 -9.04
N ASN A 177 27.65 -2.11 -7.85
CA ASN A 177 26.56 -1.16 -7.67
C ASN A 177 26.99 0.21 -8.21
N THR A 178 26.19 0.71 -9.13
CA THR A 178 26.38 2.02 -9.75
C THR A 178 25.02 2.66 -9.92
N PHE A 179 24.98 3.99 -9.91
CA PHE A 179 23.77 4.69 -10.30
C PHE A 179 23.53 4.46 -11.79
N GLY A 180 22.38 3.87 -12.12
CA GLY A 180 21.90 3.63 -13.46
C GLY A 180 20.54 4.28 -13.65
N GLU A 181 20.50 5.49 -14.20
CA GLU A 181 19.29 6.29 -14.39
C GLU A 181 18.14 5.49 -15.01
N GLN A 182 18.39 4.77 -16.10
CA GLN A 182 17.36 3.98 -16.79
C GLN A 182 16.80 2.84 -15.94
N ALA A 183 17.59 2.27 -15.03
CA ALA A 183 17.14 1.26 -14.09
C ALA A 183 16.36 1.87 -12.94
N PHE A 184 16.78 3.04 -12.46
CA PHE A 184 16.08 3.81 -11.44
C PHE A 184 14.69 4.28 -11.93
N LEU A 185 14.61 4.90 -13.11
CA LEU A 185 13.35 5.32 -13.72
C LEU A 185 12.41 4.14 -14.01
N ARG A 186 12.97 2.98 -14.39
CA ARG A 186 12.18 1.74 -14.53
C ARG A 186 11.59 1.28 -13.19
N ASN A 187 12.36 1.34 -12.11
CA ASN A 187 11.89 1.02 -10.76
C ASN A 187 10.74 1.95 -10.36
N ILE A 188 10.92 3.27 -10.48
CA ILE A 188 9.87 4.25 -10.17
C ILE A 188 8.61 3.99 -11.00
N ARG A 189 8.74 3.77 -12.31
CA ARG A 189 7.57 3.46 -13.15
C ARG A 189 6.83 2.20 -12.70
N LEU A 190 7.57 1.14 -12.34
CA LEU A 190 6.96 -0.10 -11.85
C LEU A 190 6.33 0.09 -10.47
N LEU A 191 6.97 0.85 -9.59
CA LEU A 191 6.43 1.25 -8.29
C LEU A 191 5.08 1.94 -8.46
N LYS A 192 5.00 2.96 -9.34
CA LYS A 192 3.74 3.67 -9.63
C LYS A 192 2.64 2.70 -10.08
N GLN A 193 2.96 1.79 -11.00
CA GLN A 193 2.00 0.79 -11.49
C GLN A 193 1.52 -0.17 -10.39
N ILE A 194 2.43 -0.60 -9.51
CA ILE A 194 2.10 -1.47 -8.37
C ILE A 194 1.22 -0.73 -7.37
N VAL A 195 1.59 0.50 -6.99
CA VAL A 195 0.79 1.35 -6.10
C VAL A 195 -0.62 1.56 -6.67
N HIS A 196 -0.75 1.91 -7.95
CA HIS A 196 -2.06 2.08 -8.60
C HIS A 196 -2.90 0.80 -8.55
N CYS A 197 -2.28 -0.35 -8.85
CA CYS A 197 -2.93 -1.64 -8.81
C CYS A 197 -3.39 -1.96 -7.38
N CYS A 198 -2.52 -1.81 -6.38
CA CYS A 198 -2.84 -2.09 -4.99
C CYS A 198 -3.94 -1.18 -4.45
N ILE A 199 -3.87 0.13 -4.69
CA ILE A 199 -4.94 1.08 -4.31
C ILE A 199 -6.28 0.61 -4.90
N LYS A 200 -6.33 0.27 -6.19
CA LYS A 200 -7.57 -0.24 -6.82
C LYS A 200 -8.06 -1.51 -6.15
N LEU A 201 -7.19 -2.48 -5.88
CA LEU A 201 -7.58 -3.73 -5.21
C LEU A 201 -8.14 -3.47 -3.80
N VAL A 202 -7.50 -2.58 -3.03
CA VAL A 202 -7.91 -2.23 -1.66
C VAL A 202 -9.25 -1.49 -1.69
N LEU A 203 -9.41 -0.46 -2.52
CA LEU A 203 -10.66 0.31 -2.63
C LEU A 203 -11.83 -0.50 -3.18
N LEU A 204 -11.57 -1.57 -3.96
CA LEU A 204 -12.63 -2.48 -4.38
C LEU A 204 -13.13 -3.38 -3.24
N LYS A 205 -12.26 -3.77 -2.30
CA LYS A 205 -12.66 -4.49 -1.09
C LYS A 205 -13.30 -3.58 -0.06
N TYR A 206 -12.74 -2.38 0.13
CA TYR A 206 -13.20 -1.38 1.09
C TYR A 206 -13.70 -0.14 0.35
N PRO A 207 -14.87 -0.22 -0.32
CA PRO A 207 -15.40 0.88 -1.13
C PRO A 207 -15.68 2.14 -0.32
N ILE A 208 -15.83 2.07 1.00
CA ILE A 208 -16.00 3.28 1.83
C ILE A 208 -14.80 4.21 1.77
N GLY A 209 -13.60 3.70 1.44
CA GLY A 209 -12.38 4.50 1.30
C GLY A 209 -12.40 5.51 0.14
N VAL A 210 -13.46 5.61 -0.65
CA VAL A 210 -13.61 6.69 -1.64
C VAL A 210 -14.66 7.73 -1.25
N GLN A 211 -15.32 7.56 -0.11
CA GLN A 211 -16.31 8.49 0.41
C GLN A 211 -15.64 9.60 1.21
N GLU A 212 -16.05 10.84 0.96
CA GLU A 212 -15.71 11.96 1.82
C GLU A 212 -16.66 11.94 3.03
N LEU A 213 -16.10 11.78 4.23
CA LEU A 213 -16.85 11.68 5.47
C LEU A 213 -16.37 12.77 6.43
N PRO A 214 -17.26 13.40 7.21
CA PRO A 214 -16.92 14.45 8.18
C PRO A 214 -16.27 13.88 9.45
N LEU A 215 -15.21 13.08 9.31
CA LEU A 215 -14.66 12.28 10.42
C LEU A 215 -14.17 13.16 11.57
N TRP A 216 -13.55 14.30 11.26
CA TRP A 216 -13.06 15.22 12.28
C TRP A 216 -14.20 15.85 13.07
N GLU A 217 -15.24 16.33 12.38
CA GLU A 217 -16.40 16.97 13.00
C GLU A 217 -17.18 15.98 13.87
N LYS A 218 -17.27 14.70 13.45
CA LYS A 218 -18.05 13.69 14.18
C LYS A 218 -17.27 13.00 15.31
N PHE A 219 -15.97 12.78 15.14
CA PHE A 219 -15.20 11.93 16.06
C PHE A 219 -13.99 12.64 16.70
N GLY A 220 -13.49 13.74 16.12
CA GLY A 220 -12.35 14.47 16.64
C GLY A 220 -11.09 13.59 16.75
N PHE A 221 -10.54 13.45 17.95
CA PHE A 221 -9.39 12.58 18.21
C PHE A 221 -9.76 11.11 18.40
N ASP A 222 -11.04 10.78 18.53
CA ASP A 222 -11.53 9.42 18.80
C ASP A 222 -12.09 8.75 17.53
N ILE A 223 -11.50 9.06 16.37
CA ILE A 223 -11.84 8.38 15.10
C ILE A 223 -11.60 6.88 15.24
N PRO A 224 -12.53 6.02 14.76
CA PRO A 224 -12.32 4.58 14.77
C PRO A 224 -10.98 4.19 14.14
N VAL A 225 -10.23 3.32 14.82
CA VAL A 225 -8.95 2.82 14.31
C VAL A 225 -9.24 1.84 13.17
N GLY A 226 -8.86 2.22 11.95
CA GLY A 226 -9.15 1.44 10.75
C GLY A 226 -10.53 1.70 10.18
N GLY A 227 -10.68 1.40 8.89
CA GLY A 227 -11.96 1.39 8.18
C GLY A 227 -12.33 2.70 7.48
N PHE A 228 -11.60 3.80 7.73
CA PHE A 228 -11.87 5.09 7.12
C PHE A 228 -10.59 5.81 6.70
N LEU A 229 -10.64 6.52 5.58
CA LEU A 229 -9.58 7.44 5.19
C LEU A 229 -9.93 8.85 5.68
N GLN A 230 -8.96 9.53 6.28
CA GLN A 230 -9.10 10.96 6.62
C GLN A 230 -9.24 11.82 5.36
N SER A 231 -8.43 11.50 4.34
CA SER A 231 -8.36 12.24 3.10
C SER A 231 -8.37 11.27 1.92
N PRO A 232 -9.56 10.85 1.44
CA PRO A 232 -9.67 9.98 0.28
C PRO A 232 -8.94 10.52 -0.96
N ASP A 233 -8.90 11.84 -1.13
CA ASP A 233 -8.23 12.50 -2.25
C ASP A 233 -6.70 12.30 -2.25
N ASP A 234 -6.07 12.16 -1.08
CA ASP A 234 -4.64 11.85 -1.00
C ASP A 234 -4.30 10.48 -1.58
N VAL A 235 -5.24 9.53 -1.55
CA VAL A 235 -5.13 8.22 -2.18
C VAL A 235 -5.56 8.27 -3.65
N LEU A 236 -6.67 8.94 -3.96
CA LEU A 236 -7.26 8.92 -5.30
C LEU A 236 -6.46 9.72 -6.34
N ARG A 237 -5.70 10.74 -5.92
CA ARG A 237 -4.95 11.64 -6.82
C ARG A 237 -3.91 10.95 -7.71
N VAL A 238 -3.42 9.76 -7.33
CA VAL A 238 -2.46 9.01 -8.14
C VAL A 238 -3.14 8.16 -9.22
N LEU A 239 -4.43 7.90 -9.10
CA LEU A 239 -5.17 7.08 -10.05
C LEU A 239 -5.66 7.89 -11.26
N PRO A 240 -5.83 7.25 -12.43
CA PRO A 240 -6.51 7.87 -13.55
C PRO A 240 -7.94 8.28 -13.17
N SER A 241 -8.38 9.48 -13.56
CA SER A 241 -9.72 9.98 -13.24
C SER A 241 -10.85 9.07 -13.72
N SER A 242 -10.61 8.30 -14.78
CA SER A 242 -11.54 7.29 -15.29
C SER A 242 -11.74 6.11 -14.33
N ASP A 243 -10.73 5.77 -13.54
CA ASP A 243 -10.79 4.70 -12.54
C ASP A 243 -11.41 5.24 -11.27
N VAL A 244 -11.04 6.46 -10.85
CA VAL A 244 -11.65 7.16 -9.70
C VAL A 244 -13.17 7.29 -9.86
N ARG A 245 -13.64 7.73 -11.03
CA ARG A 245 -15.09 7.83 -11.31
C ARG A 245 -15.80 6.48 -11.13
N LEU A 246 -15.21 5.39 -11.59
CA LEU A 246 -15.80 4.06 -11.49
C LEU A 246 -15.77 3.54 -10.04
N LEU A 247 -14.70 3.79 -9.29
CA LEU A 247 -14.62 3.43 -7.87
C LEU A 247 -15.69 4.18 -7.06
N ARG A 248 -15.88 5.47 -7.32
CA ARG A 248 -16.97 6.27 -6.71
C ARG A 248 -18.36 5.75 -7.10
N GLU A 249 -18.57 5.39 -8.37
CA GLU A 249 -19.82 4.77 -8.83
C GLU A 249 -20.12 3.45 -8.07
N ILE A 250 -19.11 2.59 -7.91
CA ILE A 250 -19.25 1.33 -7.17
C ILE A 250 -19.58 1.61 -5.70
N SER A 251 -18.87 2.54 -5.08
CA SER A 251 -19.06 2.89 -3.68
C SER A 251 -20.43 3.51 -3.41
N ASN A 252 -20.88 4.44 -4.25
CA ASN A 252 -22.19 5.09 -4.12
C ASN A 252 -23.36 4.14 -4.31
N ASN A 253 -23.16 3.00 -4.98
CA ASN A 253 -24.19 1.97 -5.20
C ASN A 253 -24.09 0.81 -4.19
N ASN A 254 -23.15 0.86 -3.25
CA ASN A 254 -22.98 -0.18 -2.24
C ASN A 254 -23.86 0.14 -1.03
N SER A 255 -24.85 -0.70 -0.75
CA SER A 255 -25.83 -0.46 0.32
C SER A 255 -25.21 -0.36 1.70
N TYR A 256 -24.17 -1.15 2.00
CA TYR A 256 -23.45 -1.08 3.27
C TYR A 256 -22.69 0.25 3.42
N VAL A 257 -22.07 0.74 2.34
CA VAL A 257 -21.42 2.06 2.35
C VAL A 257 -22.44 3.17 2.55
N GLN A 258 -23.59 3.11 1.86
CA GLN A 258 -24.66 4.10 2.02
C GLN A 258 -25.14 4.17 3.46
N GLU A 259 -25.41 3.01 4.09
CA GLU A 259 -25.86 2.92 5.48
C GLU A 259 -24.84 3.53 6.46
N ILE A 260 -23.56 3.17 6.35
CA ILE A 260 -22.52 3.74 7.21
C ILE A 260 -22.34 5.23 6.98
N SER A 261 -22.32 5.65 5.71
CA SER A 261 -22.12 7.06 5.37
C SER A 261 -23.27 7.90 5.93
N GLU A 262 -24.51 7.45 5.77
CA GLU A 262 -25.69 8.12 6.34
C GLU A 262 -25.63 8.15 7.87
N ALA A 263 -25.27 7.03 8.51
CA ALA A 263 -25.13 6.97 9.96
C ALA A 263 -24.11 7.99 10.49
N ILE A 264 -22.94 8.12 9.84
CA ILE A 264 -21.90 9.09 10.23
C ILE A 264 -22.38 10.53 10.01
N HIS A 265 -22.98 10.83 8.87
CA HIS A 265 -23.48 12.19 8.60
C HIS A 265 -24.55 12.64 9.59
N ASN A 266 -25.38 11.70 10.06
CA ASN A 266 -26.43 11.95 11.03
C ASN A 266 -25.95 12.01 12.50
N MET A 267 -24.68 11.69 12.79
CA MET A 267 -24.11 11.91 14.12
C MET A 267 -24.09 13.42 14.42
N PRO A 268 -24.31 13.84 15.68
CA PRO A 268 -24.09 15.24 16.06
C PRO A 268 -22.61 15.60 15.90
N ASP A 269 -22.34 16.85 15.50
CA ASP A 269 -20.97 17.37 15.51
C ASP A 269 -20.48 17.53 16.95
N LEU A 270 -19.19 17.32 17.17
CA LEU A 270 -18.57 17.54 18.46
C LEU A 270 -18.52 19.03 18.80
N THR A 271 -18.83 19.34 20.05
CA THR A 271 -18.62 20.66 20.63
C THR A 271 -17.14 20.90 20.95
N GLU A 272 -16.74 22.18 21.07
CA GLU A 272 -15.36 22.54 21.46
C GLU A 272 -14.98 21.94 22.82
N GLU A 273 -15.92 21.87 23.77
CA GLU A 273 -15.72 21.27 25.09
C GLU A 273 -15.40 19.78 25.00
N GLU A 274 -16.09 19.04 24.12
CA GLU A 274 -15.83 17.61 23.89
C GLU A 274 -14.46 17.39 23.24
N ILE A 275 -14.09 18.21 22.26
CA ILE A 275 -12.77 18.14 21.61
C ILE A 275 -11.65 18.41 22.63
N ASP A 276 -11.82 19.41 23.51
CA ASP A 276 -10.85 19.70 24.55
C ASP A 276 -10.74 18.60 25.60
N LEU A 277 -11.87 17.95 25.94
CA LEU A 277 -11.85 16.79 26.83
C LEU A 277 -11.10 15.61 26.21
N GLN A 278 -11.32 15.31 24.93
CA GLN A 278 -10.56 14.31 24.20
C GLN A 278 -9.06 14.63 24.19
N ARG A 279 -8.69 15.88 23.87
CA ARG A 279 -7.30 16.35 23.86
C ARG A 279 -6.60 16.14 25.22
N GLN A 280 -7.30 16.41 26.32
CA GLN A 280 -6.77 16.18 27.67
C GLN A 280 -6.54 14.70 27.96
N ARG A 281 -7.49 13.82 27.60
CA ARG A 281 -7.36 12.36 27.74
C ARG A 281 -6.16 11.83 26.96
N TRP A 282 -6.00 12.27 25.70
CA TRP A 282 -4.86 11.90 24.85
C TRP A 282 -3.52 12.33 25.45
N ARG A 283 -3.42 13.55 25.98
CA ARG A 283 -2.20 14.03 26.68
C ARG A 283 -1.86 13.20 27.91
N GLN A 284 -2.86 12.76 28.67
CA GLN A 284 -2.64 11.90 29.83
C GLN A 284 -2.12 10.51 29.42
N MET A 285 -2.73 9.89 28.40
CA MET A 285 -2.28 8.60 27.86
C MET A 285 -0.83 8.65 27.35
N TYR A 286 -0.45 9.73 26.66
CA TYR A 286 0.93 9.92 26.19
C TYR A 286 1.94 10.02 27.34
N LYS A 287 1.62 10.76 28.41
CA LYS A 287 2.51 10.89 29.57
C LYS A 287 2.77 9.56 30.27
N VAL A 288 1.75 8.71 30.38
CA VAL A 288 1.87 7.37 30.98
C VAL A 288 2.77 6.46 30.13
N ARG A 289 2.64 6.50 28.79
CA ARG A 289 3.47 5.69 27.89
C ARG A 289 4.95 6.09 27.84
N THR A 290 5.28 7.35 28.10
CA THR A 290 6.69 7.82 28.13
C THR A 290 7.40 7.60 29.46
N GLN A 291 6.71 7.07 30.48
CA GLN A 291 7.26 6.80 31.81
C GLN A 291 7.52 5.29 32.05
N HIS A 292 7.39 4.46 31.03
CA HIS A 292 7.74 3.03 31.00
C HIS A 292 8.76 2.79 29.89
#